data_AF-A0A1G2HVN2-F1
#
_entry.id   AF-A0A1G2HVN2-F1
#
_cell.length_a   1.000
_cell.length_b   1.000
_cell.length_c   1.000
_cell.angle_alpha   90.00
_cell.angle_beta   90.00
_cell.angle_gamma   90.00
#
_symmetry.space_group_name_H-M   'P 1'
#
loop_
_entity.id
_entity.type
_entity.pdbx_description
1 polymer ?
#
loop_
_entity_poly.entity_id
_entity_poly.type
_entity_poly.pdbx_seq_one_letter_code
_entity_poly.pdbx_strand_id
1 'polypeptide(L)'
;MHEESFDSGHDGVQKIITEAKNICIIPSHTNEPESLPAALALFYTLKDLGKNVNLINESFPEKLQFLIPSLDFLSQPKNFVISIPRSVADISQIYYEKSEDHLKIHLTIQNSRLKKENISFYVDQPKPDLVITLGVQDFQQELTGRLDSFGFILNAPILNIDNTAENTRFGKINIIKECSLAELLLEIASASTASKETANCLLAGMVAYYENFKSAKTQPDTLKTAARLMEQGANYHHITENLYKTTPQQMEFLTEIFKNVKNEQGSYVAQLQSQQFFDFGEVEASLAMEKINGLGLQNNLLVLWKSHASPAMIKGFFSSKNVAALHKINGKMKQGWVFLEFPGSNIEIVKDKLLTLIQ
;
A
#
# COMPACT_ATOMS: atom_id res chain seq x y z
N MET A 1 18.33 8.85 -33.54
CA MET A 1 18.79 9.46 -32.27
C MET A 1 18.55 8.41 -31.21
N HIS A 2 19.63 7.74 -30.80
CA HIS A 2 19.56 6.78 -29.72
C HIS A 2 19.44 7.56 -28.42
N GLU A 3 18.33 7.39 -27.71
CA GLU A 3 18.24 7.80 -26.31
C GLU A 3 19.23 6.94 -25.53
N GLU A 4 20.25 7.58 -24.96
CA GLU A 4 21.17 6.98 -24.03
C GLU A 4 20.37 6.47 -22.82
N SER A 5 20.17 5.17 -22.75
CA SER A 5 19.82 4.49 -21.51
C SER A 5 21.02 4.66 -20.57
N PHE A 6 20.97 5.69 -19.71
CA PHE A 6 21.88 5.80 -18.59
C PHE A 6 21.70 4.55 -17.72
N ASP A 7 22.67 3.65 -17.80
CA ASP A 7 22.90 2.61 -16.81
C ASP A 7 23.37 3.31 -15.52
N SER A 8 22.40 3.87 -14.79
CA SER A 8 22.66 4.69 -13.61
C SER A 8 22.89 3.78 -12.40
N GLY A 9 24.15 3.42 -12.18
CA GLY A 9 24.61 2.80 -10.95
C GLY A 9 24.26 3.62 -9.70
N HIS A 10 24.61 3.06 -8.54
CA HIS A 10 24.40 3.61 -7.19
C HIS A 10 24.61 5.14 -7.11
N ASP A 11 25.66 5.64 -7.77
CA ASP A 11 26.03 7.06 -7.84
C ASP A 11 24.93 7.97 -8.44
N GLY A 12 24.19 7.50 -9.45
CA GLY A 12 23.11 8.27 -10.08
C GLY A 12 21.90 8.43 -9.16
N VAL A 13 21.61 7.40 -8.36
CA VAL A 13 20.53 7.39 -7.37
C VAL A 13 20.86 8.31 -6.21
N GLN A 14 22.07 8.20 -5.66
CA GLN A 14 22.52 9.09 -4.60
C GLN A 14 22.51 10.55 -5.07
N LYS A 15 22.94 10.83 -6.31
CA LYS A 15 22.95 12.17 -6.85
C LYS A 15 21.55 12.79 -6.93
N ILE A 16 20.57 12.10 -7.51
CA ILE A 16 19.22 12.66 -7.68
C ILE A 16 18.52 12.91 -6.33
N ILE A 17 18.70 12.02 -5.36
CA ILE A 17 18.17 12.18 -3.99
C ILE A 17 18.89 13.35 -3.28
N THR A 18 20.21 13.48 -3.45
CA THR A 18 20.99 14.55 -2.82
C THR A 18 20.61 15.92 -3.37
N GLU A 19 20.40 16.04 -4.68
CA GLU A 19 20.05 17.31 -5.34
C GLU A 19 18.60 17.75 -5.09
N ALA A 20 17.68 16.80 -4.94
CA ALA A 20 16.26 17.07 -4.69
C ALA A 20 16.04 17.78 -3.34
N LYS A 21 15.09 18.72 -3.28
CA LYS A 21 14.68 19.42 -2.05
C LYS A 21 13.24 19.14 -1.69
N ASN A 22 12.35 19.07 -2.69
CA ASN A 22 10.92 18.82 -2.53
C ASN A 22 10.59 17.44 -3.08
N ILE A 23 10.54 16.44 -2.21
CA ILE A 23 10.41 15.04 -2.60
C ILE A 23 8.99 14.57 -2.32
N CYS A 24 8.35 13.96 -3.31
CA CYS A 24 7.07 13.29 -3.16
C CYS A 24 7.28 11.77 -3.13
N ILE A 25 6.74 11.10 -2.11
CA ILE A 25 6.80 9.64 -1.96
C ILE A 25 5.41 9.05 -2.21
N ILE A 26 5.34 8.01 -3.03
CA ILE A 26 4.11 7.31 -3.41
C ILE A 26 4.29 5.81 -3.19
N PRO A 27 3.75 5.24 -2.09
CA PRO A 27 3.66 3.79 -1.93
C PRO A 27 2.56 3.21 -2.82
N SER A 28 2.69 1.94 -3.18
CA SER A 28 1.64 1.17 -3.86
C SER A 28 0.45 0.87 -2.96
N HIS A 29 -0.76 1.10 -3.49
CA HIS A 29 -2.03 0.74 -2.85
C HIS A 29 -2.35 -0.77 -2.89
N THR A 30 -1.71 -1.53 -3.77
CA THR A 30 -1.95 -2.98 -3.90
C THR A 30 -1.01 -3.82 -3.04
N ASN A 31 0.13 -3.25 -2.64
CA ASN A 31 1.13 -3.88 -1.77
C ASN A 31 1.40 -3.04 -0.49
N GLU A 32 0.35 -2.44 0.08
CA GLU A 32 0.44 -1.58 1.28
C GLU A 32 1.24 -2.18 2.46
N PRO A 33 1.11 -3.48 2.81
CA PRO A 33 1.82 -4.06 3.95
C PRO A 33 3.35 -3.95 3.86
N GLU A 34 3.90 -3.86 2.65
CA GLU A 34 5.33 -3.70 2.42
C GLU A 34 5.68 -2.27 1.96
N SER A 35 4.92 -1.71 1.02
CA SER A 35 5.20 -0.42 0.38
C SER A 35 5.11 0.75 1.38
N LEU A 36 4.15 0.72 2.30
CA LEU A 36 3.93 1.81 3.25
C LEU A 36 5.01 1.86 4.35
N PRO A 37 5.42 0.75 4.98
CA PRO A 37 6.59 0.76 5.86
C PRO A 37 7.86 1.26 5.15
N ALA A 38 8.11 0.82 3.90
CA ALA A 38 9.25 1.32 3.13
C ALA A 38 9.14 2.83 2.87
N ALA A 39 7.95 3.33 2.53
CA ALA A 39 7.70 4.75 2.31
C ALA A 39 7.90 5.58 3.57
N LEU A 40 7.47 5.08 4.73
CA LEU A 40 7.70 5.72 6.03
C LEU A 40 9.20 5.72 6.39
N ALA A 41 9.92 4.62 6.18
CA ALA A 41 11.37 4.56 6.40
C ALA A 41 12.10 5.62 5.57
N LEU A 42 11.77 5.73 4.28
CA LEU A 42 12.34 6.72 3.39
C LEU A 42 11.91 8.14 3.80
N PHE A 43 10.66 8.33 4.21
CA PHE A 43 10.16 9.61 4.71
C PHE A 43 10.97 10.10 5.93
N TYR A 44 11.17 9.26 6.95
CA TYR A 44 12.00 9.61 8.11
C TYR A 44 13.43 9.93 7.70
N THR A 45 14.04 9.07 6.87
CA THR A 45 15.41 9.26 6.38
C THR A 45 15.57 10.61 5.67
N LEU A 46 14.65 10.96 4.76
CA LEU A 46 14.71 12.20 4.01
C LEU A 46 14.39 13.44 4.87
N LYS A 47 13.52 13.30 5.89
CA LYS A 47 13.28 14.36 6.89
C LYS A 47 14.53 14.61 7.74
N ASP A 48 15.23 13.55 8.17
CA ASP A 48 16.49 13.65 8.92
C ASP A 48 17.59 14.33 8.08
N LEU A 49 17.53 14.22 6.75
CA LEU A 49 18.40 14.93 5.80
C LEU A 49 17.93 16.37 5.48
N GLY A 50 16.89 16.88 6.17
CA GLY A 50 16.39 18.24 6.00
C GLY A 50 15.63 18.49 4.70
N LYS A 51 15.10 17.44 4.05
CA LYS A 51 14.31 17.56 2.82
C LYS A 51 12.84 17.90 3.11
N ASN A 52 12.18 18.55 2.15
CA ASN A 52 10.73 18.76 2.17
C ASN A 52 10.04 17.54 1.58
N VAL A 53 9.68 16.59 2.45
CA VAL A 53 9.04 15.34 2.02
C VAL A 53 7.51 15.42 2.13
N ASN A 54 6.80 15.00 1.09
CA ASN A 54 5.36 14.82 1.04
C ASN A 54 5.05 13.34 0.77
N LEU A 55 4.40 12.66 1.72
CA LEU A 55 3.97 11.28 1.58
C LEU A 55 2.51 11.25 1.11
N ILE A 56 2.26 10.72 -0.07
CA ILE A 56 0.90 10.56 -0.60
C ILE A 56 0.36 9.22 -0.12
N ASN A 57 -0.61 9.27 0.80
CA ASN A 57 -1.40 8.10 1.17
C ASN A 57 -2.79 8.57 1.63
N GLU A 58 -3.86 7.93 1.14
CA GLU A 58 -5.24 8.35 1.47
C GLU A 58 -5.68 7.89 2.86
N SER A 59 -5.32 6.67 3.23
CA SER A 59 -5.67 6.08 4.51
C SER A 59 -4.55 5.18 4.98
N PHE A 60 -4.29 5.19 6.28
CA PHE A 60 -3.32 4.28 6.86
C PHE A 60 -4.01 3.11 7.56
N PRO A 61 -3.69 1.86 7.17
CA PRO A 61 -4.27 0.66 7.81
C PRO A 61 -4.01 0.63 9.32
N GLU A 62 -4.99 0.17 10.12
CA GLU A 62 -4.88 0.09 11.59
C GLU A 62 -3.60 -0.63 12.03
N LYS A 63 -3.26 -1.75 11.36
CA LYS A 63 -2.07 -2.56 11.62
C LYS A 63 -0.75 -1.83 11.42
N LEU A 64 -0.73 -0.72 10.70
CA LEU A 64 0.47 0.08 10.40
C LEU A 64 0.50 1.41 11.15
N GLN A 65 -0.54 1.74 11.93
CA GLN A 65 -0.63 3.02 12.63
C GLN A 65 0.51 3.28 13.60
N PHE A 66 1.07 2.23 14.18
CA PHE A 66 2.20 2.32 15.11
C PHE A 66 3.52 2.82 14.46
N LEU A 67 3.62 2.78 13.12
CA LEU A 67 4.77 3.30 12.37
C LEU A 67 4.60 4.75 11.94
N ILE A 68 3.38 5.28 12.02
CA ILE A 68 3.06 6.60 11.49
C ILE A 68 3.49 7.66 12.51
N PRO A 69 4.17 8.73 12.09
CA PRO A 69 4.42 9.85 12.98
C PRO A 69 3.12 10.61 13.28
N SER A 70 3.18 11.60 14.18
CA SER A 70 2.01 12.46 14.41
C SER A 70 1.53 13.11 13.10
N LEU A 71 0.21 13.36 13.00
CA LEU A 71 -0.37 14.01 11.80
C LEU A 71 0.27 15.38 11.51
N ASP A 72 0.74 16.07 12.55
CA ASP A 72 1.49 17.33 12.44
C ASP A 72 2.85 17.15 11.74
N PHE A 73 3.46 15.98 11.85
CA PHE A 73 4.73 15.65 11.22
C PHE A 73 4.56 15.20 9.75
N LEU A 74 3.39 14.63 9.42
CA LEU A 74 3.01 14.28 8.04
C LEU A 74 2.51 15.48 7.23
N SER A 75 1.77 16.39 7.89
CA SER A 75 1.14 17.51 7.21
C SER A 75 2.15 18.61 6.93
N GLN A 76 2.37 18.88 5.63
CA GLN A 76 2.96 20.16 5.26
C GLN A 76 1.90 21.26 5.37
N PRO A 77 2.29 22.49 5.75
CA PRO A 77 1.41 23.65 5.62
C PRO A 77 0.98 23.76 4.16
N LYS A 78 -0.30 23.53 3.92
CA LYS A 78 -0.95 23.68 2.63
C LYS A 78 -1.23 25.16 2.41
N ASN A 79 -0.57 25.79 1.44
CA ASN A 79 -0.88 27.17 1.10
C ASN A 79 -2.20 27.19 0.34
N PHE A 80 -3.28 27.65 0.97
CA PHE A 80 -4.54 27.88 0.25
C PHE A 80 -4.41 29.17 -0.58
N VAL A 81 -4.36 29.03 -1.90
CA VAL A 81 -4.15 30.13 -2.84
C VAL A 81 -5.48 30.60 -3.42
N ILE A 82 -5.64 31.92 -3.42
CA ILE A 82 -6.70 32.64 -4.12
C ILE A 82 -6.07 33.32 -5.33
N SER A 83 -6.37 32.84 -6.53
CA SER A 83 -5.79 33.38 -7.77
C SER A 83 -6.81 34.20 -8.55
N ILE A 84 -6.41 35.43 -8.89
CA ILE A 84 -7.22 36.42 -9.63
C ILE A 84 -6.41 36.90 -10.83
N PRO A 85 -6.86 36.68 -12.08
CA PRO A 85 -6.15 37.14 -13.25
C PRO A 85 -6.08 38.67 -13.31
N ARG A 86 -4.87 39.20 -13.53
CA ARG A 86 -4.66 40.66 -13.64
C ARG A 86 -5.41 41.30 -14.82
N SER A 87 -5.77 40.49 -15.83
CA SER A 87 -6.62 40.91 -16.95
C SER A 87 -8.09 41.14 -16.55
N VAL A 88 -8.53 40.61 -15.41
CA VAL A 88 -9.91 40.71 -14.90
C VAL A 88 -10.03 41.78 -13.81
N ALA A 89 -9.01 41.90 -12.95
CA ALA A 89 -8.93 42.95 -11.92
C ALA A 89 -7.47 43.24 -11.56
N ASP A 90 -7.12 44.53 -11.46
CA ASP A 90 -5.85 44.98 -10.88
C ASP A 90 -6.07 45.28 -9.39
N ILE A 91 -5.41 44.52 -8.52
CA ILE A 91 -5.55 44.63 -7.07
C ILE A 91 -4.56 45.66 -6.55
N SER A 92 -5.06 46.80 -6.07
CA SER A 92 -4.22 47.90 -5.59
C SER A 92 -3.85 47.77 -4.12
N GLN A 93 -4.70 47.13 -3.30
CA GLN A 93 -4.44 46.91 -1.87
C GLN A 93 -5.06 45.59 -1.39
N ILE A 94 -4.40 44.97 -0.42
CA ILE A 94 -4.84 43.75 0.26
C ILE A 94 -4.71 43.99 1.77
N TYR A 95 -5.76 43.71 2.52
CA TYR A 95 -5.71 43.65 3.98
C TYR A 95 -6.63 42.55 4.49
N TYR A 96 -6.47 42.13 5.75
CA TYR A 96 -7.28 41.07 6.33
C TYR A 96 -7.72 41.41 7.76
N GLU A 97 -8.84 40.82 8.15
CA GLU A 97 -9.37 40.87 9.51
C GLU A 97 -9.55 39.45 10.01
N LYS A 98 -9.05 39.16 11.21
CA LYS A 98 -9.15 37.84 11.85
C LYS A 98 -9.99 37.96 13.12
N SER A 99 -11.08 37.20 13.20
CA SER A 99 -11.88 36.98 14.43
C SER A 99 -11.81 35.52 14.88
N GLU A 100 -12.49 35.18 15.97
CA GLU A 100 -12.63 33.79 16.42
C GLU A 100 -13.38 32.91 15.41
N ASP A 101 -14.37 33.47 14.71
CA ASP A 101 -15.21 32.73 13.76
C ASP A 101 -14.67 32.73 12.33
N HIS A 102 -14.05 33.82 11.88
CA HIS A 102 -13.77 34.04 10.45
C HIS A 102 -12.46 34.79 10.19
N LEU A 103 -11.80 34.43 9.08
CA LEU A 103 -10.80 35.26 8.40
C LEU A 103 -11.46 35.95 7.21
N LYS A 104 -11.41 37.28 7.16
CA LYS A 104 -11.86 38.07 6.00
C LYS A 104 -10.65 38.64 5.29
N ILE A 105 -10.58 38.46 3.97
CA ILE A 105 -9.56 39.07 3.11
C ILE A 105 -10.26 40.14 2.27
N HIS A 106 -9.81 41.38 2.41
CA HIS A 106 -10.32 42.54 1.69
C HIS A 106 -9.38 42.90 0.55
N LEU A 107 -9.93 43.01 -0.65
CA LEU A 107 -9.19 43.35 -1.87
C LEU A 107 -9.73 44.66 -2.43
N THR A 108 -8.89 45.68 -2.51
CA THR A 108 -9.21 46.94 -3.20
C THR A 108 -8.83 46.77 -4.67
N ILE A 109 -9.81 46.93 -5.56
CA ILE A 109 -9.67 46.69 -7.00
C ILE A 109 -9.90 47.98 -7.80
N GLN A 110 -9.06 48.22 -8.81
CA GLN A 110 -9.22 49.32 -9.76
C GLN A 110 -9.75 48.75 -11.10
N ASN A 111 -10.81 49.36 -11.67
CA ASN A 111 -11.45 48.96 -12.93
C ASN A 111 -11.81 47.46 -13.03
N SER A 112 -12.76 46.98 -12.23
CA SER A 112 -13.03 45.54 -12.10
C SER A 112 -14.15 45.00 -13.00
N ARG A 113 -13.93 43.82 -13.59
CA ARG A 113 -15.00 42.90 -14.07
C ARG A 113 -15.07 41.62 -13.24
N LEU A 114 -14.57 41.66 -12.00
CA LEU A 114 -14.37 40.48 -11.17
C LEU A 114 -15.72 39.83 -10.83
N LYS A 115 -15.89 38.57 -11.24
CA LYS A 115 -16.97 37.70 -10.79
C LYS A 115 -16.41 36.48 -10.06
N LYS A 116 -17.24 35.82 -9.25
CA LYS A 116 -16.86 34.61 -8.49
C LYS A 116 -16.25 33.52 -9.38
N GLU A 117 -16.80 33.35 -10.58
CA GLU A 117 -16.33 32.42 -11.62
C GLU A 117 -14.91 32.72 -12.15
N ASN A 118 -14.39 33.92 -11.92
CA ASN A 118 -13.03 34.31 -12.34
C ASN A 118 -11.99 34.17 -11.21
N ILE A 119 -12.40 33.70 -10.03
CA ILE A 119 -11.53 33.50 -8.87
C ILE A 119 -11.29 32.01 -8.73
N SER A 120 -10.04 31.59 -8.80
CA SER A 120 -9.65 30.20 -8.60
C SER A 120 -9.17 29.98 -7.16
N PHE A 121 -9.62 28.89 -6.56
CA PHE A 121 -9.20 28.45 -5.23
C PHE A 121 -8.51 27.10 -5.38
N TYR A 122 -7.26 27.02 -4.95
CA TYR A 122 -6.53 25.76 -4.96
C TYR A 122 -5.54 25.73 -3.81
N VAL A 123 -5.12 24.52 -3.43
CA VAL A 123 -4.02 24.36 -2.51
C VAL A 123 -2.74 24.32 -3.32
N ASP A 124 -1.84 25.27 -3.10
CA ASP A 124 -0.50 25.25 -3.63
C ASP A 124 0.34 24.29 -2.81
N GLN A 125 0.65 23.15 -3.43
CA GLN A 125 1.70 22.26 -2.97
C GLN A 125 2.93 22.54 -3.82
N PRO A 126 4.11 22.74 -3.22
CA PRO A 126 5.32 22.92 -3.99
C PRO A 126 5.48 21.72 -4.92
N LYS A 127 5.60 22.01 -6.23
CA LYS A 127 5.86 20.99 -7.23
C LYS A 127 7.11 20.22 -6.82
N PRO A 128 7.06 18.88 -6.72
CA PRO A 128 8.25 18.12 -6.36
C PRO A 128 9.30 18.25 -7.43
N ASP A 129 10.56 18.29 -7.01
CA ASP A 129 11.72 18.15 -7.88
C ASP A 129 12.14 16.68 -8.06
N LEU A 130 11.57 15.78 -7.24
CA LEU A 130 11.70 14.32 -7.38
C LEU A 130 10.43 13.62 -6.86
N VAL A 131 9.94 12.65 -7.63
CA VAL A 131 8.94 11.67 -7.18
C VAL A 131 9.63 10.34 -6.95
N ILE A 132 9.38 9.70 -5.81
CA ILE A 132 9.88 8.36 -5.50
C ILE A 132 8.70 7.42 -5.32
N THR A 133 8.61 6.39 -6.16
CA THR A 133 7.56 5.36 -6.05
C THR A 133 8.12 4.11 -5.39
N LEU A 134 7.31 3.46 -4.53
CA LEU A 134 7.68 2.25 -3.80
C LEU A 134 6.64 1.15 -4.00
N GLY A 135 7.04 0.05 -4.65
CA GLY A 135 6.16 -1.09 -4.90
C GLY A 135 5.13 -0.88 -6.02
N VAL A 136 5.26 0.20 -6.79
CA VAL A 136 4.30 0.58 -7.84
C VAL A 136 4.74 -0.06 -9.15
N GLN A 137 3.91 -0.93 -9.71
CA GLN A 137 4.21 -1.68 -10.95
C GLN A 137 3.92 -0.87 -12.23
N ASP A 138 2.81 -0.13 -12.22
CA ASP A 138 2.38 0.74 -13.31
C ASP A 138 1.85 2.05 -12.73
N PHE A 139 2.54 3.14 -13.07
CA PHE A 139 2.23 4.46 -12.53
C PHE A 139 0.89 5.02 -13.00
N GLN A 140 0.47 4.73 -14.24
CA GLN A 140 -0.82 5.20 -14.74
C GLN A 140 -1.95 4.45 -14.05
N GLN A 141 -1.79 3.15 -13.88
CA GLN A 141 -2.75 2.31 -13.15
C GLN A 141 -2.86 2.74 -11.68
N GLU A 142 -1.74 2.99 -11.01
CA GLU A 142 -1.68 3.47 -9.61
C GLU A 142 -2.44 4.78 -9.39
N LEU A 143 -2.41 5.67 -10.39
CA LEU A 143 -3.06 6.99 -10.34
C LEU A 143 -4.44 7.01 -10.99
N THR A 144 -4.94 5.89 -11.51
CA THR A 144 -6.23 5.85 -12.19
C THR A 144 -7.36 6.28 -11.24
N GLY A 145 -8.19 7.24 -11.68
CA GLY A 145 -9.23 7.86 -10.86
C GLY A 145 -8.73 8.91 -9.85
N ARG A 146 -7.42 9.17 -9.80
CA ARG A 146 -6.77 10.10 -8.87
C ARG A 146 -5.90 11.18 -9.55
N LEU A 147 -5.73 11.10 -10.88
CA LEU A 147 -4.91 12.01 -11.68
C LEU A 147 -5.20 13.51 -11.44
N ASP A 148 -6.47 13.89 -11.31
CA ASP A 148 -6.86 15.29 -11.10
C ASP A 148 -6.34 15.85 -9.76
N SER A 149 -6.25 15.01 -8.72
CA SER A 149 -5.71 15.34 -7.41
C SER A 149 -4.17 15.37 -7.37
N PHE A 150 -3.52 14.73 -8.36
CA PHE A 150 -2.07 14.57 -8.43
C PHE A 150 -1.46 15.24 -9.67
N GLY A 151 -2.15 16.19 -10.31
CA GLY A 151 -1.59 16.92 -11.47
C GLY A 151 -0.23 17.59 -11.21
N PHE A 152 0.06 17.95 -9.95
CA PHE A 152 1.31 18.59 -9.56
C PHE A 152 2.56 17.69 -9.68
N ILE A 153 2.42 16.36 -9.70
CA ILE A 153 3.57 15.44 -9.79
C ILE A 153 3.97 15.08 -11.24
N LEU A 154 3.10 15.33 -12.23
CA LEU A 154 3.19 14.77 -13.60
C LEU A 154 4.43 15.19 -14.42
N ASN A 155 5.23 16.14 -13.93
CA ASN A 155 6.42 16.66 -14.64
C ASN A 155 7.71 16.55 -13.81
N ALA A 156 7.65 15.91 -12.64
CA ALA A 156 8.84 15.66 -11.83
C ALA A 156 9.53 14.38 -12.32
N PRO A 157 10.88 14.30 -12.30
CA PRO A 157 11.56 13.03 -12.55
C PRO A 157 11.12 11.99 -11.52
N ILE A 158 10.92 10.75 -11.98
CA ILE A 158 10.48 9.64 -11.14
C ILE A 158 11.67 8.70 -10.88
N LEU A 159 11.96 8.44 -9.60
CA LEU A 159 12.76 7.31 -9.14
C LEU A 159 11.80 6.19 -8.76
N ASN A 160 11.77 5.14 -9.58
CA ASN A 160 10.89 4.00 -9.37
C ASN A 160 11.63 2.86 -8.67
N ILE A 161 11.17 2.46 -7.49
CA ILE A 161 11.75 1.39 -6.68
C ILE A 161 10.68 0.31 -6.52
N ASP A 162 10.97 -0.89 -7.00
CA ASP A 162 10.03 -2.02 -6.92
C ASP A 162 10.79 -3.35 -6.81
N ASN A 163 10.09 -4.39 -6.38
CA ASN A 163 10.65 -5.73 -6.19
C ASN A 163 10.05 -6.81 -7.08
N THR A 164 9.25 -6.42 -8.08
CA THR A 164 8.54 -7.35 -8.95
C THR A 164 9.03 -7.26 -10.40
N ALA A 165 8.99 -8.38 -11.13
CA ALA A 165 9.41 -8.43 -12.53
C ALA A 165 8.36 -7.82 -13.47
N GLU A 166 7.11 -7.72 -13.00
CA GLU A 166 5.94 -7.16 -13.67
C GLU A 166 6.01 -5.63 -13.81
N ASN A 167 6.97 -4.98 -13.15
CA ASN A 167 7.15 -3.54 -13.20
C ASN A 167 7.39 -3.03 -14.64
N THR A 168 6.64 -2.00 -15.03
CA THR A 168 6.69 -1.39 -16.37
C THR A 168 7.87 -0.44 -16.59
N ARG A 169 8.71 -0.20 -15.57
CA ARG A 169 9.91 0.65 -15.61
C ARG A 169 9.63 2.09 -16.06
N PHE A 170 8.54 2.68 -15.56
CA PHE A 170 8.07 4.02 -15.92
C PHE A 170 8.93 5.18 -15.39
N GLY A 171 9.89 4.90 -14.50
CA GLY A 171 10.74 5.92 -13.90
C GLY A 171 11.79 6.48 -14.86
N LYS A 172 12.29 7.68 -14.57
CA LYS A 172 13.55 8.18 -15.14
C LYS A 172 14.73 7.30 -14.68
N ILE A 173 14.68 6.84 -13.43
CA ILE A 173 15.58 5.83 -12.87
C ILE A 173 14.70 4.70 -12.31
N ASN A 174 15.06 3.45 -12.59
CA ASN A 174 14.31 2.28 -12.15
C ASN A 174 15.23 1.32 -11.39
N ILE A 175 14.92 1.06 -10.12
CA ILE A 175 15.62 0.11 -9.25
C ILE A 175 14.66 -1.05 -8.99
N ILE A 176 14.82 -2.12 -9.76
CA ILE A 176 13.94 -3.28 -9.74
C ILE A 176 14.74 -4.52 -9.36
N LYS A 177 14.48 -5.09 -8.17
CA LYS A 177 15.23 -6.25 -7.64
C LYS A 177 14.35 -7.12 -6.77
N GLU A 178 14.42 -8.43 -6.96
CA GLU A 178 13.59 -9.40 -6.22
C GLU A 178 14.07 -9.61 -4.76
N CYS A 179 13.93 -8.59 -3.92
CA CYS A 179 14.12 -8.63 -2.46
C CYS A 179 13.08 -7.71 -1.78
N SER A 180 13.14 -7.55 -0.46
CA SER A 180 12.20 -6.62 0.19
C SER A 180 12.50 -5.17 -0.21
N LEU A 181 11.48 -4.31 -0.32
CA LEU A 181 11.67 -2.87 -0.55
C LEU A 181 12.53 -2.23 0.54
N ALA A 182 12.47 -2.75 1.77
CA ALA A 182 13.32 -2.31 2.87
C ALA A 182 14.81 -2.61 2.64
N GLU A 183 15.15 -3.79 2.11
CA GLU A 183 16.53 -4.12 1.73
C GLU A 183 17.02 -3.26 0.57
N LEU A 184 16.16 -3.00 -0.44
CA LEU A 184 16.47 -2.06 -1.51
C LEU A 184 16.79 -0.66 -0.98
N LEU A 185 15.99 -0.16 -0.04
CA LEU A 185 16.25 1.14 0.59
C LEU A 185 17.55 1.15 1.39
N LEU A 186 17.90 0.05 2.07
CA LEU A 186 19.18 -0.09 2.77
C LEU A 186 20.39 -0.14 1.83
N GLU A 187 20.20 -0.65 0.61
CA GLU A 187 21.22 -0.57 -0.44
C GLU A 187 21.42 0.88 -0.89
N ILE A 188 20.33 1.65 -1.06
CA ILE A 188 20.36 3.04 -1.55
C ILE A 188 20.87 4.03 -0.49
N ALA A 189 20.35 3.92 0.73
CA ALA A 189 20.69 4.77 1.86
C ALA A 189 21.75 4.08 2.70
N SER A 190 23.04 4.39 2.47
CA SER A 190 24.19 3.84 3.20
C SER A 190 23.90 3.72 4.71
N ALA A 191 23.70 2.48 5.17
CA ALA A 191 22.92 2.10 6.35
C ALA A 191 23.51 2.44 7.74
N SER A 192 24.51 3.32 7.85
CA SER A 192 25.27 3.47 9.10
C SER A 192 24.57 4.28 10.20
N THR A 193 23.48 5.00 9.91
CA THR A 193 22.83 5.89 10.91
C THR A 193 21.31 6.00 10.72
N ALA A 194 20.59 4.88 10.66
CA ALA A 194 19.13 4.91 10.69
C ALA A 194 18.64 5.33 12.10
N SER A 195 17.70 6.27 12.16
CA SER A 195 16.94 6.56 13.39
C SER A 195 16.13 5.33 13.81
N LYS A 196 15.74 5.25 15.09
CA LYS A 196 14.93 4.14 15.62
C LYS A 196 13.62 3.96 14.83
N GLU A 197 13.01 5.07 14.45
CA GLU A 197 11.78 5.14 13.66
C GLU A 197 12.00 4.54 12.26
N THR A 198 13.10 4.94 11.61
CA THR A 198 13.52 4.36 10.32
C THR A 198 13.78 2.86 10.45
N ALA A 199 14.51 2.42 11.48
CA ALA A 199 14.82 1.01 11.70
C ALA A 199 13.56 0.17 11.95
N ASN A 200 12.59 0.69 12.72
CA ASN A 200 11.28 0.07 12.90
C ASN A 200 10.52 -0.11 11.58
N CYS A 201 10.48 0.94 10.75
CA CYS A 201 9.80 0.92 9.46
C CYS A 201 10.44 -0.09 8.49
N LEU A 202 11.77 -0.09 8.39
CA LEU A 202 12.51 -1.04 7.56
C LEU A 202 12.27 -2.48 8.03
N LEU A 203 12.36 -2.75 9.33
CA LEU A 203 12.13 -4.09 9.87
C LEU A 203 10.67 -4.54 9.65
N ALA A 204 9.70 -3.63 9.78
CA ALA A 204 8.30 -3.94 9.49
C ALA A 204 8.09 -4.33 8.02
N GLY A 205 8.71 -3.61 7.07
CA GLY A 205 8.67 -3.97 5.65
C GLY A 205 9.29 -5.34 5.37
N MET A 206 10.43 -5.66 6.00
CA MET A 206 11.04 -7.00 5.90
C MET A 206 10.14 -8.09 6.49
N VAL A 207 9.56 -7.86 7.67
CA VAL A 207 8.65 -8.80 8.32
C VAL A 207 7.40 -9.05 7.48
N ALA A 208 6.88 -8.05 6.78
CA ALA A 208 5.77 -8.20 5.86
C ALA A 208 6.16 -9.03 4.63
N TYR A 209 7.24 -8.65 3.93
CA TYR A 209 7.69 -9.32 2.70
C TYR A 209 8.10 -10.78 2.91
N TYR A 210 8.81 -11.06 4.01
CA TYR A 210 9.31 -12.41 4.31
C TYR A 210 8.33 -13.26 5.13
N GLU A 211 7.07 -12.84 5.27
CA GLU A 211 6.02 -13.57 6.01
C GLU A 211 6.45 -13.91 7.45
N ASN A 212 6.98 -12.92 8.16
CA ASN A 212 7.62 -13.08 9.47
C ASN A 212 8.80 -14.07 9.42
N PHE A 213 9.62 -13.95 8.37
CA PHE A 213 10.79 -14.79 8.10
C PHE A 213 10.48 -16.27 7.89
N LYS A 214 9.23 -16.62 7.54
CA LYS A 214 8.80 -17.99 7.21
C LYS A 214 8.87 -18.28 5.71
N SER A 215 8.95 -17.23 4.89
CA SER A 215 9.04 -17.36 3.43
C SER A 215 10.32 -18.11 3.02
N ALA A 216 10.23 -18.93 1.97
CA ALA A 216 11.38 -19.59 1.35
C ALA A 216 12.39 -18.60 0.75
N LYS A 217 12.00 -17.34 0.57
CA LYS A 217 12.89 -16.25 0.13
C LYS A 217 13.84 -15.77 1.23
N THR A 218 13.57 -16.12 2.50
CA THR A 218 14.40 -15.69 3.63
C THR A 218 15.80 -16.31 3.55
N GLN A 219 16.84 -15.47 3.52
CA GLN A 219 18.25 -15.90 3.46
C GLN A 219 19.01 -15.56 4.75
N PRO A 220 20.19 -16.16 5.01
CA PRO A 220 21.02 -15.80 6.16
C PRO A 220 21.31 -14.29 6.26
N ASP A 221 21.55 -13.62 5.14
CA ASP A 221 21.83 -12.18 5.13
C ASP A 221 20.58 -11.33 5.42
N THR A 222 19.38 -11.82 5.10
CA THR A 222 18.11 -11.22 5.52
C THR A 222 18.02 -11.18 7.05
N LEU A 223 18.33 -12.30 7.72
CA LEU A 223 18.30 -12.38 9.18
C LEU A 223 19.38 -11.53 9.85
N LYS A 224 20.58 -11.44 9.26
CA LYS A 224 21.63 -10.51 9.72
C LYS A 224 21.18 -9.06 9.62
N THR A 225 20.51 -8.71 8.52
CA THR A 225 19.98 -7.36 8.32
C THR A 225 18.90 -7.03 9.36
N ALA A 226 17.98 -7.96 9.62
CA ALA A 226 16.99 -7.82 10.68
C ALA A 226 17.64 -7.62 12.06
N ALA A 227 18.68 -8.42 12.38
CA ALA A 227 19.43 -8.28 13.63
C ALA A 227 20.07 -6.89 13.77
N ARG A 228 20.68 -6.37 12.70
CA ARG A 228 21.26 -5.02 12.69
C ARG A 228 20.20 -3.93 12.92
N LEU A 229 19.01 -4.06 12.33
CA LEU A 229 17.91 -3.11 12.56
C LEU A 229 17.43 -3.17 14.03
N MET A 230 17.42 -4.35 14.65
CA MET A 230 17.12 -4.50 16.07
C MET A 230 18.20 -3.87 16.96
N GLU A 231 19.48 -3.98 16.60
CA GLU A 231 20.58 -3.27 17.27
C GLU A 231 20.41 -1.74 17.18
N GLN A 232 19.83 -1.23 16.08
CA GLN A 232 19.47 0.18 15.88
C GLN A 232 18.18 0.59 16.62
N GLY A 233 17.57 -0.31 17.40
CA GLY A 233 16.43 -0.02 18.26
C GLY A 233 15.07 -0.44 17.70
N ALA A 234 15.03 -1.15 16.55
CA ALA A 234 13.79 -1.70 16.04
C ALA A 234 13.21 -2.76 17.00
N ASN A 235 11.92 -2.66 17.30
CA ASN A 235 11.24 -3.58 18.22
C ASN A 235 10.46 -4.64 17.44
N TYR A 236 11.13 -5.75 17.14
CA TYR A 236 10.54 -6.89 16.44
C TYR A 236 9.24 -7.42 17.09
N HIS A 237 9.19 -7.49 18.42
CA HIS A 237 8.00 -7.98 19.12
C HIS A 237 6.80 -7.05 18.90
N HIS A 238 7.00 -5.75 19.07
CA HIS A 238 5.93 -4.76 18.84
C HIS A 238 5.50 -4.70 17.36
N ILE A 239 6.45 -4.81 16.43
CA ILE A 239 6.16 -4.87 14.99
C ILE A 239 5.26 -6.07 14.67
N THR A 240 5.65 -7.26 15.13
CA THR A 240 4.90 -8.49 14.85
C THR A 240 3.53 -8.50 15.53
N GLU A 241 3.43 -7.99 16.76
CA GLU A 241 2.16 -7.84 17.47
C GLU A 241 1.15 -6.99 16.68
N ASN A 242 1.59 -5.87 16.10
CA ASN A 242 0.71 -4.98 15.33
C ASN A 242 0.39 -5.52 13.93
N LEU A 243 1.40 -5.99 13.18
CA LEU A 243 1.21 -6.49 11.81
C LEU A 243 0.29 -7.73 11.77
N TYR A 244 0.44 -8.61 12.76
CA TYR A 244 -0.30 -9.85 12.84
C TYR A 244 -1.48 -9.78 13.82
N LYS A 245 -1.86 -8.59 14.31
CA LYS A 245 -3.06 -8.39 15.13
C LYS A 245 -4.30 -8.91 14.41
N THR A 246 -5.14 -9.64 15.13
CA THR A 246 -6.43 -10.14 14.65
C THR A 246 -7.53 -9.16 15.05
N THR A 247 -8.36 -8.73 14.10
CA THR A 247 -9.53 -7.88 14.41
C THR A 247 -10.70 -8.73 14.94
N PRO A 248 -11.66 -8.14 15.68
CA PRO A 248 -12.86 -8.88 16.11
C PRO A 248 -13.61 -9.55 14.96
N GLN A 249 -13.78 -8.83 13.83
CA GLN A 249 -14.42 -9.36 12.63
C GLN A 249 -13.66 -10.57 12.04
N GLN A 250 -12.32 -10.51 11.98
CA GLN A 250 -11.52 -11.66 11.55
C GLN A 250 -11.67 -12.83 12.51
N MET A 251 -11.72 -12.57 13.82
CA MET A 251 -11.87 -13.61 14.82
C MET A 251 -13.24 -14.29 14.73
N GLU A 252 -14.31 -13.53 14.51
CA GLU A 252 -15.65 -14.05 14.27
C GLU A 252 -15.71 -14.92 13.00
N PHE A 253 -15.08 -14.45 11.91
CA PHE A 253 -15.04 -15.19 10.65
C PHE A 253 -14.30 -16.53 10.78
N LEU A 254 -13.10 -16.51 11.38
CA LEU A 254 -12.34 -17.72 11.67
C LEU A 254 -13.10 -18.67 12.59
N THR A 255 -13.77 -18.13 13.62
CA THR A 255 -14.61 -18.91 14.52
C THR A 255 -15.72 -19.63 13.77
N GLU A 256 -16.41 -18.95 12.84
CA GLU A 256 -17.45 -19.59 12.04
C GLU A 256 -16.89 -20.67 11.12
N ILE A 257 -15.74 -20.43 10.50
CA ILE A 257 -15.05 -21.44 9.66
C ILE A 257 -14.78 -22.69 10.50
N PHE A 258 -14.11 -22.57 11.63
CA PHE A 258 -13.72 -23.73 12.45
C PHE A 258 -14.90 -24.44 13.09
N LYS A 259 -16.00 -23.73 13.42
CA LYS A 259 -17.24 -24.34 13.90
C LYS A 259 -17.91 -25.22 12.84
N ASN A 260 -17.77 -24.87 11.56
CA ASN A 260 -18.47 -25.54 10.45
C ASN A 260 -17.57 -26.47 9.62
N VAL A 261 -16.27 -26.56 9.93
CA VAL A 261 -15.35 -27.50 9.26
C VAL A 261 -15.76 -28.95 9.54
N LYS A 262 -15.90 -29.72 8.46
CA LYS A 262 -16.11 -31.17 8.48
C LYS A 262 -15.17 -31.85 7.49
N ASN A 263 -14.81 -33.11 7.74
CA ASN A 263 -14.08 -33.89 6.74
C ASN A 263 -15.08 -34.48 5.73
N GLU A 264 -14.93 -34.10 4.46
CA GLU A 264 -15.71 -34.64 3.35
C GLU A 264 -14.74 -35.04 2.24
N GLN A 265 -14.76 -36.33 1.85
CA GLN A 265 -13.94 -36.87 0.76
C GLN A 265 -12.42 -36.57 0.93
N GLY A 266 -11.91 -36.61 2.17
CA GLY A 266 -10.50 -36.37 2.48
C GLY A 266 -10.11 -34.88 2.58
N SER A 267 -11.04 -33.96 2.31
CA SER A 267 -10.86 -32.51 2.42
C SER A 267 -11.62 -31.96 3.64
N TYR A 268 -11.09 -30.91 4.27
CA TYR A 268 -11.87 -30.13 5.23
C TYR A 268 -12.76 -29.16 4.48
N VAL A 269 -14.05 -29.13 4.81
CA VAL A 269 -15.05 -28.31 4.15
C VAL A 269 -15.85 -27.53 5.18
N ALA A 270 -15.98 -26.22 4.99
CA ALA A 270 -16.85 -25.36 5.78
C ALA A 270 -17.80 -24.58 4.88
N GLN A 271 -19.09 -24.61 5.21
CA GLN A 271 -20.13 -23.83 4.53
C GLN A 271 -20.70 -22.82 5.51
N LEU A 272 -20.57 -21.54 5.21
CA LEU A 272 -21.00 -20.46 6.09
C LEU A 272 -22.36 -19.94 5.61
N GLN A 273 -23.36 -20.01 6.49
CA GLN A 273 -24.75 -19.60 6.17
C GLN A 273 -25.11 -18.23 6.72
N SER A 274 -24.30 -17.67 7.63
CA SER A 274 -24.57 -16.38 8.27
C SER A 274 -24.49 -15.23 7.25
N GLN A 275 -25.54 -14.40 7.23
CA GLN A 275 -25.63 -13.23 6.33
C GLN A 275 -24.53 -12.20 6.60
N GLN A 276 -23.94 -12.18 7.80
CA GLN A 276 -22.88 -11.26 8.17
C GLN A 276 -21.61 -11.36 7.28
N PHE A 277 -21.44 -12.48 6.58
CA PHE A 277 -20.30 -12.72 5.70
C PHE A 277 -20.60 -12.48 4.22
N PHE A 278 -21.81 -12.06 3.86
CA PHE A 278 -22.21 -12.01 2.44
C PHE A 278 -21.51 -10.91 1.65
N ASP A 279 -21.03 -9.87 2.35
CA ASP A 279 -20.23 -8.80 1.77
C ASP A 279 -18.74 -9.14 1.71
N PHE A 280 -18.31 -10.25 2.33
CA PHE A 280 -16.90 -10.64 2.35
C PHE A 280 -16.46 -11.05 0.95
N GLY A 281 -15.24 -10.67 0.61
CA GLY A 281 -14.59 -10.94 -0.65
C GLY A 281 -13.16 -11.43 -0.48
N GLU A 282 -12.34 -11.09 -1.46
CA GLU A 282 -10.95 -11.54 -1.57
C GLU A 282 -10.08 -11.02 -0.41
N VAL A 283 -10.37 -9.83 0.10
CA VAL A 283 -9.62 -9.20 1.20
C VAL A 283 -9.82 -9.98 2.50
N GLU A 284 -11.07 -10.23 2.90
CA GLU A 284 -11.37 -10.99 4.11
C GLU A 284 -10.89 -12.45 4.01
N ALA A 285 -11.02 -13.05 2.82
CA ALA A 285 -10.48 -14.38 2.54
C ALA A 285 -8.95 -14.43 2.73
N SER A 286 -8.23 -13.45 2.20
CA SER A 286 -6.77 -13.35 2.32
C SER A 286 -6.33 -13.22 3.79
N LEU A 287 -7.05 -12.39 4.56
CA LEU A 287 -6.78 -12.18 5.99
C LEU A 287 -7.06 -13.45 6.83
N ALA A 288 -8.11 -14.21 6.49
CA ALA A 288 -8.36 -15.51 7.12
C ALA A 288 -7.26 -16.53 6.76
N MET A 289 -6.87 -16.59 5.49
CA MET A 289 -5.83 -17.49 5.00
C MET A 289 -4.47 -17.22 5.63
N GLU A 290 -4.12 -15.96 5.89
CA GLU A 290 -2.92 -15.57 6.65
C GLU A 290 -2.85 -16.31 8.01
N LYS A 291 -3.98 -16.37 8.73
CA LYS A 291 -4.06 -17.05 10.04
C LYS A 291 -4.11 -18.57 9.90
N ILE A 292 -4.90 -19.08 8.96
CA ILE A 292 -5.08 -20.52 8.74
C ILE A 292 -3.77 -21.17 8.29
N ASN A 293 -3.00 -20.52 7.42
CA ASN A 293 -1.70 -21.02 6.98
C ASN A 293 -0.72 -21.18 8.15
N GLY A 294 -0.82 -20.32 9.17
CA GLY A 294 -0.04 -20.42 10.39
C GLY A 294 -0.32 -21.68 11.23
N LEU A 295 -1.45 -22.36 11.02
CA LEU A 295 -1.81 -23.59 11.72
C LEU A 295 -1.13 -24.85 11.16
N GLY A 296 -0.54 -24.78 9.97
CA GLY A 296 0.15 -25.91 9.37
C GLY A 296 -0.77 -27.04 8.88
N LEU A 297 -1.99 -26.72 8.44
CA LEU A 297 -2.93 -27.70 7.89
C LEU A 297 -2.32 -28.47 6.70
N GLN A 298 -2.43 -29.81 6.76
CA GLN A 298 -1.90 -30.72 5.72
C GLN A 298 -2.95 -31.11 4.68
N ASN A 299 -4.22 -31.24 5.11
CA ASN A 299 -5.33 -31.52 4.22
C ASN A 299 -5.78 -30.28 3.47
N ASN A 300 -6.48 -30.52 2.37
CA ASN A 300 -7.19 -29.47 1.64
C ASN A 300 -8.22 -28.79 2.54
N LEU A 301 -8.42 -27.49 2.37
CA LEU A 301 -9.49 -26.74 3.02
C LEU A 301 -10.32 -26.00 1.97
N LEU A 302 -11.61 -26.26 1.94
CA LEU A 302 -12.61 -25.57 1.12
C LEU A 302 -13.56 -24.80 2.04
N VAL A 303 -13.63 -23.48 1.88
CA VAL A 303 -14.58 -22.63 2.60
C VAL A 303 -15.47 -21.93 1.59
N LEU A 304 -16.79 -21.98 1.80
CA LEU A 304 -17.79 -21.39 0.91
C LEU A 304 -18.80 -20.55 1.71
N TRP A 305 -19.24 -19.43 1.15
CA TRP A 305 -20.32 -18.60 1.68
C TRP A 305 -21.13 -17.97 0.54
N LYS A 306 -22.38 -17.59 0.82
CA LYS A 306 -23.23 -16.86 -0.14
C LYS A 306 -22.83 -15.38 -0.16
N SER A 307 -23.09 -14.68 -1.26
CA SER A 307 -22.88 -13.24 -1.38
C SER A 307 -24.16 -12.49 -1.75
N HIS A 308 -24.24 -11.20 -1.38
CA HIS A 308 -25.32 -10.28 -1.76
C HIS A 308 -25.24 -9.78 -3.21
N ALA A 309 -24.29 -10.28 -4.01
CA ALA A 309 -24.16 -9.91 -5.42
C ALA A 309 -25.45 -10.18 -6.23
N SER A 310 -25.69 -9.33 -7.23
CA SER A 310 -26.71 -9.53 -8.26
C SER A 310 -26.01 -9.61 -9.63
N PRO A 311 -26.01 -10.76 -10.32
CA PRO A 311 -26.70 -12.02 -9.97
C PRO A 311 -26.12 -12.71 -8.73
N ALA A 312 -26.91 -13.62 -8.11
CA ALA A 312 -26.51 -14.35 -6.91
C ALA A 312 -25.19 -15.12 -7.13
N MET A 313 -24.29 -15.03 -6.13
CA MET A 313 -22.96 -15.64 -6.19
C MET A 313 -22.66 -16.43 -4.92
N ILE A 314 -21.91 -17.51 -5.07
CA ILE A 314 -21.20 -18.21 -4.00
C ILE A 314 -19.73 -17.80 -4.08
N LYS A 315 -19.21 -17.28 -2.97
CA LYS A 315 -17.79 -16.94 -2.81
C LYS A 315 -17.11 -17.96 -1.92
N GLY A 316 -15.79 -18.01 -1.97
CA GLY A 316 -15.05 -19.00 -1.20
C GLY A 316 -13.54 -18.86 -1.32
N PHE A 317 -12.86 -19.76 -0.64
CA PHE A 317 -11.45 -20.04 -0.93
C PHE A 317 -11.16 -21.54 -0.82
N PHE A 318 -10.18 -21.99 -1.59
CA PHE A 318 -9.64 -23.34 -1.53
C PHE A 318 -8.14 -23.30 -1.30
N SER A 319 -7.64 -24.01 -0.29
CA SER A 319 -6.21 -24.16 -0.05
C SER A 319 -5.79 -25.63 -0.12
N SER A 320 -4.60 -25.86 -0.67
CA SER A 320 -4.01 -27.19 -0.81
C SER A 320 -2.49 -27.08 -0.90
N LYS A 321 -1.79 -28.09 -0.35
CA LYS A 321 -0.35 -28.28 -0.59
C LYS A 321 -0.08 -28.91 -1.97
N ASN A 322 -1.10 -29.47 -2.62
CA ASN A 322 -0.99 -30.02 -3.97
C ASN A 322 -1.27 -28.93 -5.01
N VAL A 323 -0.21 -28.39 -5.62
CA VAL A 323 -0.29 -27.35 -6.64
C VAL A 323 -1.16 -27.77 -7.83
N ALA A 324 -1.12 -29.04 -8.23
CA ALA A 324 -1.95 -29.53 -9.33
C ALA A 324 -3.45 -29.45 -9.01
N ALA A 325 -3.85 -29.66 -7.75
CA ALA A 325 -5.24 -29.52 -7.33
C ALA A 325 -5.73 -28.07 -7.40
N LEU A 326 -4.87 -27.10 -7.06
CA LEU A 326 -5.21 -25.68 -7.17
C LEU A 326 -5.53 -25.30 -8.62
N HIS A 327 -4.75 -25.79 -9.60
CA HIS A 327 -4.97 -25.52 -11.02
C HIS A 327 -6.23 -26.16 -11.62
N LYS A 328 -6.83 -27.16 -10.96
CA LYS A 328 -8.11 -27.75 -11.39
C LYS A 328 -9.30 -26.84 -11.10
N ILE A 329 -9.15 -25.87 -10.18
CA ILE A 329 -10.22 -24.98 -9.77
C ILE A 329 -10.12 -23.66 -10.51
N ASN A 330 -11.25 -23.24 -11.08
CA ASN A 330 -11.34 -21.91 -11.67
C ASN A 330 -11.50 -20.85 -10.56
N GLY A 331 -10.64 -19.84 -10.56
CA GLY A 331 -10.66 -18.77 -9.57
C GLY A 331 -9.40 -17.90 -9.67
N LYS A 332 -9.30 -16.91 -8.77
CA LYS A 332 -8.10 -16.06 -8.70
C LYS A 332 -7.03 -16.79 -7.91
N MET A 333 -5.99 -17.25 -8.60
CA MET A 333 -4.85 -17.94 -8.00
C MET A 333 -4.07 -17.02 -7.07
N LYS A 334 -3.72 -17.55 -5.89
CA LYS A 334 -2.87 -16.93 -4.87
C LYS A 334 -1.81 -17.94 -4.42
N GLN A 335 -0.86 -17.50 -3.62
CA GLN A 335 0.22 -18.36 -3.13
C GLN A 335 -0.33 -19.45 -2.20
N GLY A 336 -0.49 -20.67 -2.73
CA GLY A 336 -0.96 -21.85 -1.99
C GLY A 336 -2.48 -21.97 -1.82
N TRP A 337 -3.26 -21.09 -2.44
CA TRP A 337 -4.73 -21.11 -2.38
C TRP A 337 -5.38 -20.40 -3.57
N VAL A 338 -6.69 -20.56 -3.74
CA VAL A 338 -7.49 -19.95 -4.81
C VAL A 338 -8.69 -19.23 -4.21
N PHE A 339 -8.90 -17.97 -4.57
CA PHE A 339 -10.14 -17.27 -4.27
C PHE A 339 -11.22 -17.64 -5.30
N LEU A 340 -12.42 -17.95 -4.82
CA LEU A 340 -13.50 -18.58 -5.58
C LEU A 340 -14.68 -17.63 -5.73
N GLU A 341 -15.20 -17.55 -6.96
CA GLU A 341 -16.41 -16.80 -7.29
C GLU A 341 -17.23 -17.62 -8.30
N PHE A 342 -18.38 -18.15 -7.87
CA PHE A 342 -19.25 -18.99 -8.69
C PHE A 342 -20.66 -18.43 -8.79
N PRO A 343 -21.23 -18.31 -10.00
CA PRO A 343 -22.64 -17.94 -10.17
C PRO A 343 -23.57 -19.00 -9.57
N GLY A 344 -24.58 -18.54 -8.82
CA GLY A 344 -25.62 -19.38 -8.25
C GLY A 344 -25.94 -19.05 -6.80
N SER A 345 -27.05 -19.63 -6.32
CA SER A 345 -27.53 -19.44 -4.94
C SER A 345 -27.43 -20.71 -4.08
N ASN A 346 -27.15 -21.86 -4.69
CA ASN A 346 -27.07 -23.15 -4.00
C ASN A 346 -25.62 -23.54 -3.73
N ILE A 347 -25.22 -23.37 -2.47
CA ILE A 347 -23.88 -23.68 -1.97
C ILE A 347 -23.54 -25.18 -2.02
N GLU A 348 -24.52 -26.09 -1.90
CA GLU A 348 -24.28 -27.53 -1.99
C GLU A 348 -23.85 -27.93 -3.41
N ILE A 349 -24.53 -27.41 -4.43
CA ILE A 349 -24.20 -27.70 -5.84
C ILE A 349 -22.77 -27.24 -6.16
N VAL A 350 -22.37 -26.06 -5.68
CA VAL A 350 -21.02 -25.53 -5.88
C VAL A 350 -19.99 -26.38 -5.13
N LYS A 351 -20.29 -26.76 -3.87
CA LYS A 351 -19.43 -27.63 -3.06
C LYS A 351 -19.18 -28.97 -3.76
N ASP A 352 -20.23 -29.68 -4.15
CA ASP A 352 -20.12 -31.03 -4.75
C ASP A 352 -19.33 -30.99 -6.07
N LYS A 353 -19.56 -29.95 -6.88
CA LYS A 353 -18.79 -29.72 -8.11
C LYS A 353 -17.30 -29.51 -7.82
N LEU A 354 -16.97 -28.69 -6.82
CA LEU A 354 -15.58 -28.43 -6.44
C LEU A 354 -14.91 -29.67 -5.85
N LEU A 355 -15.60 -30.41 -4.97
CA LEU A 355 -15.10 -31.64 -4.39
C LEU A 355 -14.77 -32.70 -5.47
N THR A 356 -15.60 -32.81 -6.49
CA THR A 356 -15.36 -33.71 -7.64
C THR A 356 -14.11 -33.32 -8.44
N LEU A 357 -13.80 -32.02 -8.54
CA LEU A 357 -12.62 -31.54 -9.25
C LEU A 357 -11.32 -31.77 -8.47
N ILE A 358 -11.35 -31.73 -7.15
CA ILE A 358 -10.14 -31.79 -6.31
C ILE A 358 -9.69 -33.21 -5.93
N GLN A 359 -10.55 -34.21 -6.14
CA GLN A 359 -10.13 -35.62 -6.19
C GLN A 359 -9.14 -35.82 -7.35
#